data_AF-A0A3D4BQR0-F1
#
_entry.id   AF-A0A3D4BQR0-F1
#
_cell.length_a   1.000
_cell.length_b   1.000
_cell.length_c   1.000
_cell.angle_alpha   90.00
_cell.angle_beta   90.00
_cell.angle_gamma   90.00
#
_symmetry.space_group_name_H-M   'P 1'
#
loop_
_entity.id
_entity.type
_entity.pdbx_description
1 polymer ?
#
loop_
_entity_poly.entity_id
_entity_poly.type
_entity_poly.pdbx_seq_one_letter_code
_entity_poly.pdbx_strand_id
1 'polypeptide(L)'
;MKKYRPSLLEHEKQELKSLSKLNFSNYKETDVREEFLRPLVRILGYKKESQYSVSTEDGYKLHPFFLSVGRTRVELDYLCSIRKQYFWLIEAKPGKCKNPNNPPEIKAKEIEQAYFYSLHHEVNCPYFIVSNGWFTNLYSRDEIDAEGTPGLSIPHHEIADRFMELDGYVGATQILPFLKEKILQQIRKTLSAEIVVDRLSEFHDEVEKALASVKPKVRENLRPIVDQKPHIHQSLVDMIRDPEIKLFQIVSQLFDGPAPRYYLKQVSEEVSSRIMSDEVERAPSRSALFFSQLLLTDKTYSVSHNFYFNVLYFLLYLRGRGINAIYAFGKGRDPLDFDEALKGYLDLTLFHLKPNEVQRVLWLVERET
;
A
#
# COMPACT_ATOMS: atom_id res chain seq x y z
N MET A 1 -5.49 1.46 9.38
CA MET A 1 -4.30 0.69 8.91
C MET A 1 -3.02 1.50 9.08
N LYS A 2 -1.81 0.89 9.14
CA LYS A 2 -0.56 1.67 9.29
C LYS A 2 -0.32 2.57 8.08
N LYS A 3 -0.27 3.87 8.34
CA LYS A 3 0.16 4.92 7.43
C LYS A 3 1.66 5.12 7.64
N TYR A 4 2.49 4.64 6.72
CA TYR A 4 3.94 4.91 6.78
C TYR A 4 4.28 5.94 5.70
N ARG A 5 4.56 7.18 6.13
CA ARG A 5 5.15 8.22 5.29
C ARG A 5 6.47 8.62 5.94
N PRO A 6 7.63 8.41 5.29
CA PRO A 6 8.88 9.00 5.75
C PRO A 6 8.73 10.52 5.88
N SER A 7 9.37 11.11 6.87
CA SER A 7 9.43 12.57 6.99
C SER A 7 9.96 13.18 5.69
N LEU A 8 9.38 14.32 5.29
CA LEU A 8 9.83 15.04 4.10
C LEU A 8 11.33 15.37 4.21
N LEU A 9 12.04 15.09 3.12
CA LEU A 9 13.45 15.44 2.98
C LEU A 9 13.59 16.96 2.91
N GLU A 10 14.76 17.47 3.30
CA GLU A 10 14.93 18.92 3.39
C GLU A 10 14.80 19.63 2.04
N HIS A 11 15.21 18.97 0.94
CA HIS A 11 14.99 19.48 -0.41
C HIS A 11 13.51 19.49 -0.81
N GLU A 12 12.72 18.49 -0.40
CA GLU A 12 11.27 18.45 -0.67
C GLU A 12 10.57 19.62 0.04
N LYS A 13 10.95 19.91 1.29
CA LYS A 13 10.42 21.07 2.03
C LYS A 13 10.79 22.39 1.36
N GLN A 14 12.03 22.52 0.87
CA GLN A 14 12.47 23.71 0.15
C GLN A 14 11.72 23.89 -1.17
N GLU A 15 11.50 22.80 -1.90
CA GLU A 15 10.72 22.80 -3.14
C GLU A 15 9.27 23.23 -2.88
N LEU A 16 8.60 22.67 -1.87
CA LEU A 16 7.26 23.11 -1.45
C LEU A 16 7.21 24.60 -1.08
N LYS A 17 8.22 25.10 -0.35
CA LYS A 17 8.33 26.53 -0.05
C LYS A 17 8.52 27.38 -1.31
N SER A 18 9.22 26.87 -2.32
CA SER A 18 9.35 27.55 -3.61
C SER A 18 8.01 27.60 -4.34
N LEU A 19 7.28 26.48 -4.40
CA LEU A 19 5.96 26.39 -5.01
C LEU A 19 4.96 27.37 -4.38
N SER A 20 5.02 27.55 -3.05
CA SER A 20 4.15 28.48 -2.32
C SER A 20 4.32 29.96 -2.70
N LYS A 21 5.39 30.31 -3.42
CA LYS A 21 5.73 31.69 -3.82
C LYS A 21 5.52 31.96 -5.30
N LEU A 22 5.11 30.96 -6.08
CA LEU A 22 4.89 31.12 -7.51
C LEU A 22 3.72 32.07 -7.80
N ASN A 23 3.83 32.83 -8.89
CA ASN A 23 2.77 33.71 -9.36
C ASN A 23 2.22 33.22 -10.70
N PHE A 24 1.00 32.70 -10.68
CA PHE A 24 0.39 32.05 -11.84
C PHE A 24 -0.34 33.02 -12.79
N SER A 25 -0.25 34.33 -12.59
CA SER A 25 -1.07 35.32 -13.32
C SER A 25 -0.90 35.31 -14.83
N ASN A 26 0.23 34.78 -15.33
CA ASN A 26 0.52 34.64 -16.75
C ASN A 26 0.62 33.18 -17.22
N TYR A 27 0.37 32.21 -16.32
CA TYR A 27 0.60 30.80 -16.59
C TYR A 27 -0.53 30.23 -17.44
N LYS A 28 -0.16 29.54 -18.50
CA LYS A 28 -1.05 28.66 -19.26
C LYS A 28 -1.16 27.31 -18.54
N GLU A 29 -2.06 26.47 -19.03
CA GLU A 29 -2.25 25.10 -18.52
C GLU A 29 -0.95 24.29 -18.50
N THR A 30 -0.18 24.34 -19.59
CA THR A 30 1.15 23.70 -19.66
C THR A 30 2.12 24.21 -18.61
N ASP A 31 2.11 25.51 -18.32
CA ASP A 31 3.03 26.10 -17.34
C ASP A 31 2.65 25.65 -15.91
N VAL A 32 1.36 25.64 -15.58
CA VAL A 32 0.85 25.10 -14.30
C VAL A 32 1.20 23.62 -14.17
N ARG A 33 1.01 22.84 -15.23
CA ARG A 33 1.35 21.42 -15.28
C ARG A 33 2.84 21.19 -14.99
N GLU A 34 3.72 21.86 -15.74
CA GLU A 34 5.16 21.59 -15.70
C GLU A 34 5.87 22.22 -14.50
N GLU A 35 5.52 23.45 -14.12
CA GLU A 35 6.25 24.19 -13.09
C GLU A 35 5.68 24.02 -11.68
N PHE A 36 4.40 23.66 -11.55
CA PHE A 36 3.74 23.49 -10.24
C PHE A 36 3.34 22.04 -9.97
N LEU A 37 2.53 21.44 -10.84
CA LEU A 37 1.99 20.11 -10.60
C LEU A 37 3.05 19.01 -10.70
N ARG A 38 3.97 19.08 -11.68
CA ARG A 38 5.05 18.09 -11.82
C ARG A 38 5.93 18.00 -10.56
N PRO A 39 6.46 19.10 -9.99
CA PRO A 39 7.13 19.06 -8.69
C PRO A 39 6.27 18.48 -7.58
N LEU A 40 5.01 18.93 -7.46
CA LEU A 40 4.10 18.46 -6.41
C LEU A 40 3.88 16.94 -6.48
N VAL A 41 3.64 16.40 -7.67
CA VAL A 41 3.47 14.96 -7.92
C VAL A 41 4.73 14.16 -7.58
N ARG A 42 5.91 14.72 -7.83
CA ARG A 42 7.18 14.09 -7.43
C ARG A 42 7.31 14.00 -5.91
N ILE A 43 6.96 15.05 -5.18
CA ILE A 43 7.01 15.09 -3.71
C ILE A 43 5.94 14.18 -3.09
N LEU A 44 4.79 13.99 -3.75
CA LEU A 44 3.80 12.94 -3.42
C LEU A 44 4.35 11.52 -3.62
N GLY A 45 5.54 11.37 -4.19
CA GLY A 45 6.26 10.10 -4.32
C GLY A 45 6.05 9.39 -5.65
N TYR A 46 5.47 10.06 -6.66
CA TYR A 46 5.25 9.47 -7.97
C TYR A 46 6.32 9.87 -8.99
N LYS A 47 6.77 8.90 -9.79
CA LYS A 47 7.80 9.09 -10.81
C LYS A 47 7.53 8.18 -12.01
N LYS A 48 7.67 8.72 -13.22
CA LYS A 48 7.56 7.97 -14.48
C LYS A 48 8.44 6.71 -14.43
N GLU A 49 7.91 5.60 -14.96
CA GLU A 49 8.59 4.29 -15.02
C GLU A 49 9.04 3.72 -13.67
N SER A 50 8.43 4.16 -12.57
CA SER A 50 8.63 3.56 -11.24
C SER A 50 7.44 2.68 -10.82
N GLN A 51 7.55 2.01 -9.66
CA GLN A 51 6.40 1.27 -9.08
C GLN A 51 5.24 2.19 -8.68
N TYR A 52 5.53 3.47 -8.47
CA TYR A 52 4.58 4.55 -8.25
C TYR A 52 4.60 5.44 -9.49
N SER A 53 4.04 4.93 -10.58
CA SER A 53 4.18 5.59 -11.88
C SER A 53 3.18 6.72 -12.07
N VAL A 54 3.57 7.65 -12.93
CA VAL A 54 2.67 8.66 -13.49
C VAL A 54 2.66 8.43 -14.98
N SER A 55 1.47 8.24 -15.52
CA SER A 55 1.19 8.36 -16.94
C SER A 55 0.84 9.82 -17.24
N THR A 56 1.52 10.40 -18.22
CA THR A 56 1.23 11.72 -18.76
C THR A 56 0.82 11.52 -20.22
N GLU A 57 -0.26 12.16 -20.66
CA GLU A 57 -0.66 12.16 -22.08
C GLU A 57 -1.10 10.78 -22.62
N ASP A 58 -1.63 9.90 -21.76
CA ASP A 58 -2.26 8.65 -22.20
C ASP A 58 -3.66 8.95 -22.77
N GLY A 59 -3.81 8.77 -24.09
CA GLY A 59 -5.06 8.98 -24.80
C GLY A 59 -5.98 7.76 -24.72
N TYR A 60 -7.04 7.82 -23.91
CA TYR A 60 -8.04 6.74 -23.82
C TYR A 60 -9.17 6.98 -24.83
N LYS A 61 -9.67 5.92 -25.46
CA LYS A 61 -10.85 6.02 -26.35
C LYS A 61 -12.09 6.25 -25.49
N LEU A 62 -12.85 7.30 -25.78
CA LEU A 62 -14.11 7.57 -25.08
C LEU A 62 -15.10 6.42 -25.27
N HIS A 63 -15.62 5.88 -24.17
CA HIS A 63 -16.71 4.91 -24.19
C HIS A 63 -17.99 5.56 -24.76
N PRO A 64 -18.82 4.86 -25.56
CA PRO A 64 -20.02 5.42 -26.20
C PRO A 64 -21.07 6.06 -25.28
N PHE A 65 -21.07 5.71 -23.99
CA PHE A 65 -21.97 6.27 -22.98
C PHE A 65 -21.47 7.57 -22.36
N PHE A 66 -20.29 8.06 -22.73
CA PHE A 66 -19.86 9.41 -22.39
C PHE A 66 -20.47 10.40 -23.40
N LEU A 67 -21.27 11.34 -22.91
CA LEU A 67 -21.78 12.45 -23.70
C LEU A 67 -20.61 13.36 -24.10
N SER A 68 -20.06 13.14 -25.29
CA SER A 68 -19.10 14.05 -25.90
C SER A 68 -19.70 14.64 -27.17
N VAL A 69 -20.11 15.91 -27.11
CA VAL A 69 -20.27 16.70 -28.33
C VAL A 69 -18.84 16.95 -28.88
N GLY A 70 -18.38 16.09 -29.79
CA GLY A 70 -17.24 16.36 -30.66
C GLY A 70 -15.83 15.92 -30.20
N ARG A 71 -15.66 15.16 -29.10
CA ARG A 71 -14.34 14.58 -28.73
C ARG A 71 -14.36 13.05 -28.81
N THR A 72 -13.26 12.46 -29.29
CA THR A 72 -13.10 10.99 -29.47
C THR A 72 -12.06 10.36 -28.53
N ARG A 73 -11.29 11.19 -27.81
CA ARG A 73 -10.27 10.77 -26.85
C ARG A 73 -10.34 11.57 -25.55
N VAL A 74 -9.94 10.92 -24.46
CA VAL A 74 -9.65 11.53 -23.16
C VAL A 74 -8.14 11.80 -23.11
N GLU A 75 -7.73 13.06 -22.94
CA GLU A 75 -6.35 13.46 -22.68
C GLU A 75 -6.30 13.94 -21.22
N LEU A 76 -5.55 13.22 -20.38
CA LEU A 76 -5.36 13.52 -18.96
C LEU A 76 -3.95 14.09 -18.74
N ASP A 77 -3.82 15.11 -17.89
CA ASP A 77 -2.51 15.68 -17.56
C ASP A 77 -1.67 14.71 -16.74
N TYR A 78 -2.26 14.18 -15.66
CA TYR A 78 -1.63 13.14 -14.86
C TYR A 78 -2.61 12.05 -14.50
N LEU A 79 -2.20 10.81 -14.74
CA LEU A 79 -2.87 9.62 -14.24
C LEU A 79 -1.89 8.82 -13.38
N CYS A 80 -2.17 8.77 -12.09
CA CYS A 80 -1.23 8.23 -11.11
C CYS A 80 -1.58 6.78 -10.79
N SER A 81 -0.57 5.91 -10.90
CA SER A 81 -0.72 4.48 -10.71
C SER A 81 0.23 3.93 -9.65
N ILE A 82 -0.22 2.88 -8.96
CA ILE A 82 0.64 2.06 -8.11
C ILE A 82 0.63 0.66 -8.71
N ARG A 83 1.79 0.21 -9.18
CA ARG A 83 1.98 -1.10 -9.81
C ARG A 83 0.98 -1.34 -10.95
N LYS A 84 0.80 -0.33 -11.82
CA LYS A 84 -0.09 -0.32 -12.99
C LYS A 84 -1.60 -0.35 -12.66
N GLN A 85 -1.97 -0.07 -11.42
CA GLN A 85 -3.36 0.18 -11.03
C GLN A 85 -3.56 1.67 -10.79
N TYR A 86 -4.55 2.27 -11.44
CA TYR A 86 -4.86 3.69 -11.29
C TYR A 86 -5.71 3.95 -10.05
N PHE A 87 -5.40 5.03 -9.34
CA PHE A 87 -6.11 5.38 -8.10
C PHE A 87 -6.55 6.85 -8.04
N TRP A 88 -5.87 7.73 -8.77
CA TRP A 88 -6.27 9.12 -8.88
C TRP A 88 -5.67 9.78 -10.12
N LEU A 89 -6.27 10.90 -10.51
CA LEU A 89 -5.87 11.70 -11.65
C LEU A 89 -5.80 13.19 -11.31
N ILE A 90 -5.16 13.97 -12.18
CA ILE A 90 -5.10 15.42 -12.10
C ILE A 90 -5.49 16.02 -13.43
N GLU A 91 -6.31 17.05 -13.38
CA GLU A 91 -6.63 17.95 -14.48
C GLU A 91 -6.07 19.35 -14.15
N ALA A 92 -5.16 19.83 -14.99
CA ALA A 92 -4.61 21.17 -14.91
C ALA A 92 -5.54 22.17 -15.60
N LYS A 93 -5.53 23.40 -15.10
CA LYS A 93 -6.24 24.55 -15.68
C LYS A 93 -5.32 25.77 -15.72
N PRO A 94 -5.58 26.73 -16.62
CA PRO A 94 -4.76 27.93 -16.71
C PRO A 94 -4.92 28.79 -15.45
N GLY A 95 -3.79 29.24 -14.89
CA GLY A 95 -3.77 30.15 -13.75
C GLY A 95 -3.92 31.63 -14.13
N LYS A 96 -3.94 31.94 -15.44
CA LYS A 96 -3.95 33.31 -15.94
C LYS A 96 -5.06 34.15 -15.30
N CYS A 97 -4.68 35.26 -14.67
CA CYS A 97 -5.61 36.17 -14.00
C CYS A 97 -5.18 37.63 -14.12
N LYS A 98 -6.14 38.55 -13.96
CA LYS A 98 -5.87 40.00 -13.99
C LYS A 98 -5.40 40.53 -12.63
N ASN A 99 -5.85 39.92 -11.54
CA ASN A 99 -5.53 40.33 -10.18
C ASN A 99 -5.03 39.11 -9.37
N PRO A 100 -3.71 38.97 -9.15
CA PRO A 100 -3.16 37.88 -8.36
C PRO A 100 -3.66 37.84 -6.91
N ASN A 101 -4.12 38.97 -6.36
CA ASN A 101 -4.66 39.03 -5.00
C ASN A 101 -6.11 38.50 -4.92
N ASN A 102 -6.77 38.30 -6.05
CA ASN A 102 -8.08 37.67 -6.14
C ASN A 102 -8.09 36.70 -7.33
N PRO A 103 -7.40 35.55 -7.20
CA PRO A 103 -7.27 34.60 -8.28
C PRO A 103 -8.61 33.95 -8.65
N PRO A 104 -8.78 33.49 -9.89
CA PRO A 104 -10.01 32.83 -10.31
C PRO A 104 -10.19 31.51 -9.56
N GLU A 105 -11.41 31.27 -9.10
CA GLU A 105 -11.84 29.96 -8.61
C GLU A 105 -11.95 28.95 -9.76
N ILE A 106 -11.84 27.67 -9.42
CA ILE A 106 -12.03 26.56 -10.34
C ILE A 106 -13.53 26.44 -10.65
N LYS A 107 -13.89 26.38 -11.92
CA LYS A 107 -15.29 26.41 -12.37
C LYS A 107 -15.92 25.01 -12.34
N ALA A 108 -17.23 24.93 -12.12
CA ALA A 108 -18.00 23.68 -12.17
C ALA A 108 -17.71 22.83 -13.43
N LYS A 109 -17.66 23.46 -14.62
CA LYS A 109 -17.34 22.75 -15.88
C LYS A 109 -15.97 22.08 -15.89
N GLU A 110 -14.99 22.66 -15.19
CA GLU A 110 -13.63 22.09 -15.08
C GLU A 110 -13.63 20.88 -14.15
N ILE A 111 -14.46 20.93 -13.10
CA ILE A 111 -14.70 19.83 -12.16
C ILE A 111 -15.43 18.68 -12.85
N GLU A 112 -16.51 18.98 -13.58
CA GLU A 112 -17.29 18.01 -14.37
C GLU A 112 -16.39 17.23 -15.33
N GLN A 113 -15.46 17.90 -16.02
CA GLN A 113 -14.54 17.25 -16.94
C GLN A 113 -13.69 16.18 -16.24
N ALA A 114 -13.04 16.53 -15.12
CA ALA A 114 -12.21 15.60 -14.36
C ALA A 114 -13.04 14.48 -13.71
N TYR A 115 -14.25 14.81 -13.23
CA TYR A 115 -15.21 13.84 -12.71
C TYR A 115 -15.58 12.79 -13.75
N PHE A 116 -15.92 13.21 -14.98
CA PHE A 116 -16.22 12.29 -16.07
C PHE A 116 -15.01 11.39 -16.39
N TYR A 117 -13.81 11.93 -16.44
CA TYR A 117 -12.62 11.10 -16.66
C TYR A 117 -12.41 10.07 -15.55
N SER A 118 -12.70 10.42 -14.30
CA SER A 118 -12.59 9.49 -13.16
C SER A 118 -13.56 8.30 -13.24
N LEU A 119 -14.67 8.45 -13.96
CA LEU A 119 -15.69 7.41 -14.20
C LEU A 119 -15.34 6.49 -15.39
N HIS A 120 -14.36 6.84 -16.21
CA HIS A 120 -14.03 6.05 -17.39
C HIS A 120 -13.56 4.65 -16.97
N HIS A 121 -14.09 3.57 -17.56
CA HIS A 121 -13.85 2.20 -17.08
C HIS A 121 -12.35 1.79 -17.07
N GLU A 122 -11.55 2.35 -17.98
CA GLU A 122 -10.09 2.11 -18.02
C GLU A 122 -9.31 2.96 -17.00
N VAL A 123 -9.87 4.08 -16.54
CA VAL A 123 -9.26 5.01 -15.59
C VAL A 123 -9.71 4.70 -14.16
N ASN A 124 -11.03 4.63 -13.96
CA ASN A 124 -11.75 4.24 -12.75
C ASN A 124 -11.08 4.71 -11.45
N CYS A 125 -10.86 6.00 -11.35
CA CYS A 125 -10.14 6.61 -10.23
C CYS A 125 -11.13 7.06 -9.14
N PRO A 126 -11.01 6.60 -7.88
CA PRO A 126 -11.87 7.07 -6.78
C PRO A 126 -11.64 8.53 -6.38
N TYR A 127 -10.48 9.10 -6.72
CA TYR A 127 -10.15 10.50 -6.43
C TYR A 127 -9.64 11.22 -7.67
N PHE A 128 -9.85 12.53 -7.73
CA PHE A 128 -9.26 13.38 -8.74
C PHE A 128 -8.93 14.75 -8.16
N ILE A 129 -7.95 15.42 -8.77
CA ILE A 129 -7.56 16.78 -8.44
C ILE A 129 -7.82 17.68 -9.64
N VAL A 130 -8.37 18.86 -9.38
CA VAL A 130 -8.36 19.96 -10.35
C VAL A 130 -7.53 21.08 -9.78
N SER A 131 -6.58 21.59 -10.57
CA SER A 131 -5.71 22.68 -10.13
C SER A 131 -5.46 23.70 -11.22
N ASN A 132 -5.56 24.97 -10.87
CA ASN A 132 -5.21 26.10 -11.73
C ASN A 132 -3.90 26.80 -11.28
N GLY A 133 -3.09 26.12 -10.47
CA GLY A 133 -1.90 26.69 -9.82
C GLY A 133 -2.24 27.46 -8.55
N TRP A 134 -3.28 28.32 -8.55
CA TRP A 134 -3.70 29.08 -7.37
C TRP A 134 -4.36 28.23 -6.29
N PHE A 135 -5.18 27.27 -6.72
CA PHE A 135 -5.86 26.31 -5.87
C PHE A 135 -5.52 24.88 -6.29
N THR A 136 -5.38 24.00 -5.31
CA THR A 136 -5.32 22.54 -5.49
C THR A 136 -6.53 21.93 -4.82
N ASN A 137 -7.53 21.54 -5.62
CA ASN A 137 -8.79 21.01 -5.14
C ASN A 137 -8.85 19.50 -5.37
N LEU A 138 -8.99 18.73 -4.29
CA LEU A 138 -9.15 17.28 -4.31
C LEU A 138 -10.61 16.91 -4.08
N TYR A 139 -11.08 15.98 -4.90
CA TYR A 139 -12.46 15.48 -4.90
C TYR A 139 -12.46 13.97 -4.74
N SER A 140 -13.46 13.46 -4.02
CA SER A 140 -13.84 12.06 -4.09
C SER A 140 -14.94 11.92 -5.14
N ARG A 141 -14.74 11.02 -6.11
CA ARG A 141 -15.75 10.75 -7.15
C ARG A 141 -17.08 10.31 -6.55
N ASP A 142 -17.03 9.52 -5.48
CA ASP A 142 -18.23 8.89 -4.91
C ASP A 142 -18.92 9.77 -3.86
N GLU A 143 -18.29 10.86 -3.41
CA GLU A 143 -18.79 11.75 -2.34
C GLU A 143 -18.97 13.21 -2.81
N ILE A 144 -18.79 13.52 -4.10
CA ILE A 144 -18.99 14.87 -4.63
C ILE A 144 -20.48 15.26 -4.57
N ASP A 145 -20.76 16.46 -4.05
CA ASP A 145 -22.11 17.02 -3.97
C ASP A 145 -22.52 17.69 -5.30
N ALA A 146 -23.76 18.19 -5.36
CA ALA A 146 -24.28 18.85 -6.56
C ALA A 146 -23.57 20.17 -6.86
N GLU A 147 -23.01 20.80 -5.83
CA GLU A 147 -22.30 22.06 -5.87
C GLU A 147 -20.84 21.90 -6.32
N GLY A 148 -20.31 20.67 -6.32
CA GLY A 148 -18.93 20.38 -6.66
C GLY A 148 -17.95 20.86 -5.58
N THR A 149 -18.32 20.72 -4.30
CA THR A 149 -17.49 21.12 -3.17
C THR A 149 -16.26 20.19 -3.07
N PRO A 150 -15.03 20.74 -3.00
CA PRO A 150 -13.85 19.92 -2.82
C PRO A 150 -13.79 19.34 -1.40
N GLY A 151 -13.42 18.06 -1.29
CA GLY A 151 -13.15 17.43 0.00
C GLY A 151 -11.90 17.99 0.68
N LEU A 152 -10.98 18.55 -0.12
CA LEU A 152 -9.83 19.31 0.34
C LEU A 152 -9.49 20.39 -0.70
N SER A 153 -9.38 21.64 -0.26
CA SER A 153 -8.90 22.76 -1.08
C SER A 153 -7.71 23.41 -0.39
N ILE A 154 -6.58 23.49 -1.09
CA ILE A 154 -5.36 24.12 -0.60
C ILE A 154 -4.99 25.27 -1.54
N PRO A 155 -5.04 26.52 -1.07
CA PRO A 155 -4.41 27.65 -1.75
C PRO A 155 -2.91 27.43 -1.89
N HIS A 156 -2.33 27.81 -3.02
CA HIS A 156 -0.91 27.55 -3.32
C HIS A 156 0.05 28.08 -2.24
N HIS A 157 -0.24 29.25 -1.66
CA HIS A 157 0.59 29.85 -0.63
C HIS A 157 0.61 29.05 0.68
N GLU A 158 -0.38 28.17 0.90
CA GLU A 158 -0.45 27.27 2.06
C GLU A 158 0.08 25.86 1.74
N ILE A 159 0.46 25.58 0.49
CA ILE A 159 0.81 24.21 0.06
C ILE A 159 1.98 23.64 0.87
N ALA A 160 2.93 24.47 1.30
CA ALA A 160 4.06 24.01 2.09
C ALA A 160 3.66 23.54 3.50
N ASP A 161 2.67 24.20 4.10
CA ASP A 161 2.24 23.89 5.47
C ASP A 161 1.18 22.78 5.49
N ARG A 162 0.34 22.73 4.45
CA ARG A 162 -0.80 21.81 4.34
C ARG A 162 -0.55 20.62 3.42
N PHE A 163 0.67 20.47 2.89
CA PHE A 163 1.04 19.35 2.00
C PHE A 163 0.67 17.98 2.59
N MET A 164 0.86 17.80 3.90
CA MET A 164 0.60 16.52 4.56
C MET A 164 -0.88 16.15 4.58
N GLU A 165 -1.80 17.13 4.49
CA GLU A 165 -3.22 16.84 4.27
C GLU A 165 -3.38 16.15 2.91
N LEU A 166 -2.82 16.73 1.84
CA LEU A 166 -2.89 16.19 0.48
C LEU A 166 -2.22 14.81 0.37
N ASP A 167 -1.01 14.66 0.91
CA ASP A 167 -0.27 13.38 0.95
C ASP A 167 -1.09 12.29 1.65
N GLY A 168 -1.84 12.65 2.71
CA GLY A 168 -2.71 11.73 3.43
C GLY A 168 -3.83 11.10 2.61
N TYR A 169 -4.24 11.73 1.50
CA TYR A 169 -5.24 11.18 0.56
C TYR A 169 -4.59 10.47 -0.61
N VAL A 170 -3.66 11.14 -1.29
CA VAL A 170 -3.17 10.73 -2.62
C VAL A 170 -1.67 10.45 -2.67
N GLY A 171 -0.94 10.57 -1.57
CA GLY A 171 0.49 10.25 -1.52
C GLY A 171 0.75 8.78 -1.88
N ALA A 172 1.85 8.51 -2.58
CA ALA A 172 2.19 7.19 -3.12
C ALA A 172 2.24 6.08 -2.05
N THR A 173 2.60 6.43 -0.82
CA THR A 173 2.64 5.52 0.33
C THR A 173 1.35 5.49 1.14
N GLN A 174 0.46 6.48 0.94
CA GLN A 174 -0.71 6.73 1.79
C GLN A 174 -2.03 6.30 1.16
N ILE A 175 -2.15 6.38 -0.17
CA ILE A 175 -3.42 6.14 -0.86
C ILE A 175 -3.97 4.72 -0.64
N LEU A 176 -3.11 3.68 -0.62
CA LEU A 176 -3.56 2.31 -0.36
C LEU A 176 -4.06 2.13 1.10
N PRO A 177 -3.30 2.52 2.15
CA PRO A 177 -3.84 2.54 3.51
C PRO A 177 -5.14 3.33 3.65
N PHE A 178 -5.25 4.49 3.00
CA PHE A 178 -6.42 5.34 3.04
C PHE A 178 -7.64 4.70 2.39
N LEU A 179 -7.49 4.17 1.17
CA LEU A 179 -8.56 3.45 0.47
C LEU A 179 -9.03 2.22 1.23
N LYS A 180 -8.12 1.46 1.85
CA LYS A 180 -8.51 0.31 2.66
C LYS A 180 -9.30 0.72 3.92
N GLU A 181 -8.96 1.85 4.54
CA GLU A 181 -9.76 2.40 5.64
C GLU A 181 -11.16 2.80 5.16
N LYS A 182 -11.27 3.44 3.99
CA LYS A 182 -12.56 3.76 3.35
C LYS A 182 -13.39 2.50 3.04
N ILE A 183 -12.76 1.44 2.53
CA ILE A 183 -13.42 0.14 2.31
C ILE A 183 -13.97 -0.40 3.63
N LEU A 184 -13.19 -0.38 4.71
CA LEU A 184 -13.66 -0.84 6.03
C LEU A 184 -14.83 -0.01 6.55
N GLN A 185 -14.82 1.31 6.33
CA GLN A 185 -15.95 2.18 6.68
C GLN A 185 -17.20 1.84 5.87
N GLN A 186 -17.06 1.59 4.57
CA GLN A 186 -18.16 1.16 3.70
C GLN A 186 -18.71 -0.19 4.12
N ILE A 187 -17.85 -1.17 4.40
CA ILE A 187 -18.25 -2.48 4.95
C ILE A 187 -19.07 -2.29 6.23
N ARG A 188 -18.57 -1.50 7.19
CA ARG A 188 -19.31 -1.22 8.44
C ARG A 188 -20.66 -0.57 8.17
N LYS A 189 -20.70 0.46 7.32
CA LYS A 189 -21.93 1.18 6.99
C LYS A 189 -22.96 0.25 6.36
N THR A 190 -22.56 -0.55 5.37
CA THR A 190 -23.44 -1.47 4.65
C THR A 190 -23.94 -2.60 5.53
N LEU A 191 -23.03 -3.29 6.23
CA LEU A 191 -23.40 -4.44 7.07
C LEU A 191 -24.20 -4.04 8.32
N SER A 192 -24.14 -2.79 8.77
CA SER A 192 -24.98 -2.29 9.87
C SER A 192 -26.47 -2.24 9.51
N ALA A 193 -26.82 -2.28 8.22
CA ALA A 193 -28.20 -2.36 7.75
C ALA A 193 -28.72 -3.81 7.67
N GLU A 194 -27.86 -4.82 7.88
CA GLU A 194 -28.23 -6.22 7.78
C GLU A 194 -29.06 -6.67 8.99
N ILE A 195 -30.08 -7.49 8.74
CA ILE A 195 -31.00 -8.00 9.79
C ILE A 195 -30.64 -9.45 10.16
N VAL A 196 -30.03 -10.20 9.25
CA VAL A 196 -29.68 -11.62 9.43
C VAL A 196 -28.20 -11.75 9.76
N VAL A 197 -27.89 -12.16 10.99
CA VAL A 197 -26.50 -12.29 11.48
C VAL A 197 -25.69 -13.30 10.67
N ASP A 198 -26.30 -14.41 10.23
CA ASP A 198 -25.59 -15.46 9.50
C ASP A 198 -25.00 -14.99 8.16
N ARG A 199 -25.58 -13.95 7.55
CA ARG A 199 -25.04 -13.34 6.32
C ARG A 199 -23.70 -12.64 6.53
N LEU A 200 -23.36 -12.29 7.77
CA LEU A 200 -22.03 -11.76 8.08
C LEU A 200 -20.95 -12.81 7.86
N SER A 201 -21.24 -14.08 8.15
CA SER A 201 -20.34 -15.21 7.91
C SER A 201 -20.16 -15.46 6.41
N GLU A 202 -21.25 -15.41 5.64
CA GLU A 202 -21.20 -15.52 4.17
C GLU A 202 -20.33 -14.40 3.57
N PHE A 203 -20.50 -13.16 4.02
CA PHE A 203 -19.68 -12.04 3.57
C PHE A 203 -18.20 -12.23 3.96
N HIS A 204 -17.91 -12.70 5.16
CA HIS A 204 -16.56 -13.01 5.61
C HIS A 204 -15.87 -14.01 4.67
N ASP A 205 -16.56 -15.10 4.30
CA ASP A 205 -16.01 -16.13 3.43
C ASP A 205 -15.72 -15.58 2.02
N GLU A 206 -16.58 -14.72 1.48
CA GLU A 206 -16.34 -14.05 0.20
C GLU A 206 -15.16 -13.06 0.25
N VAL A 207 -14.97 -12.35 1.37
CA VAL A 207 -13.80 -11.51 1.59
C VAL A 207 -12.52 -12.35 1.63
N GLU A 208 -12.52 -13.49 2.33
CA GLU A 208 -11.36 -14.40 2.37
C GLU A 208 -11.04 -14.97 0.98
N LYS A 209 -12.04 -15.34 0.19
CA LYS A 209 -11.85 -15.77 -1.21
C LYS A 209 -11.24 -14.66 -2.06
N ALA A 210 -11.72 -13.42 -1.93
CA ALA A 210 -11.17 -12.27 -2.64
C ALA A 210 -9.71 -11.97 -2.23
N LEU A 211 -9.39 -12.09 -0.95
CA LEU A 211 -8.00 -11.97 -0.48
C LEU A 211 -7.12 -13.08 -1.05
N ALA A 212 -7.61 -14.32 -1.07
CA ALA A 212 -6.89 -15.46 -1.61
C ALA A 212 -6.56 -15.30 -3.11
N SER A 213 -7.49 -14.79 -3.91
CA SER A 213 -7.27 -14.59 -5.35
C SER A 213 -6.25 -13.48 -5.66
N VAL A 214 -6.10 -12.49 -4.77
CA VAL A 214 -5.15 -11.37 -4.96
C VAL A 214 -3.75 -11.70 -4.43
N LYS A 215 -3.60 -12.67 -3.51
CA LYS A 215 -2.30 -13.08 -2.93
C LYS A 215 -1.21 -13.37 -3.98
N PRO A 216 -1.46 -14.16 -5.05
CA PRO A 216 -0.44 -14.41 -6.08
C PRO A 216 0.08 -13.12 -6.71
N LYS A 217 -0.81 -12.16 -6.99
CA LYS A 217 -0.40 -10.87 -7.58
C LYS A 217 0.43 -10.04 -6.60
N VAL A 218 0.09 -10.04 -5.32
CA VAL A 218 0.88 -9.36 -4.27
C VAL A 218 2.28 -9.97 -4.18
N ARG A 219 2.40 -11.29 -4.29
CA ARG A 219 3.71 -11.97 -4.35
C ARG A 219 4.50 -11.64 -5.60
N GLU A 220 3.86 -11.64 -6.77
CA GLU A 220 4.49 -11.22 -8.02
C GLU A 220 5.04 -9.78 -7.90
N ASN A 221 4.28 -8.89 -7.27
CA ASN A 221 4.71 -7.52 -6.99
C ASN A 221 5.93 -7.42 -6.07
N LEU A 222 6.18 -8.44 -5.23
CA LEU A 222 7.36 -8.54 -4.35
C LEU A 222 8.59 -9.08 -5.08
N ARG A 223 8.44 -9.99 -6.06
CA ARG A 223 9.58 -10.62 -6.76
C ARG A 223 10.63 -9.63 -7.31
N PRO A 224 10.27 -8.61 -8.11
CA PRO A 224 11.27 -7.66 -8.63
C PRO A 224 11.91 -6.77 -7.56
N ILE A 225 11.31 -6.67 -6.37
CA ILE A 225 11.86 -5.95 -5.22
C ILE A 225 12.98 -6.77 -4.56
N VAL A 226 12.82 -8.09 -4.48
CA VAL A 226 13.80 -9.01 -3.87
C VAL A 226 14.95 -9.31 -4.83
N ASP A 227 14.67 -9.52 -6.12
CA ASP A 227 15.64 -10.03 -7.09
C ASP A 227 16.66 -8.97 -7.59
N GLN A 228 16.41 -7.67 -7.41
CA GLN A 228 17.15 -6.64 -8.17
C GLN A 228 18.10 -5.72 -7.40
N LYS A 229 18.20 -5.71 -6.05
CA LYS A 229 19.11 -4.75 -5.35
C LYS A 229 19.70 -5.22 -4.00
N PRO A 230 21.03 -5.07 -3.78
CA PRO A 230 21.64 -5.16 -2.44
C PRO A 230 21.11 -4.12 -1.45
N HIS A 231 20.71 -2.94 -1.93
CA HIS A 231 20.16 -1.85 -1.10
C HIS A 231 18.80 -2.15 -0.46
N ILE A 232 18.07 -3.19 -0.90
CA ILE A 232 16.75 -3.54 -0.35
C ILE A 232 16.86 -4.59 0.76
N HIS A 233 17.90 -5.43 0.75
CA HIS A 233 18.22 -6.26 1.91
C HIS A 233 18.42 -5.37 3.15
N GLN A 234 19.05 -4.20 2.94
CA GLN A 234 19.13 -3.14 3.93
C GLN A 234 17.74 -2.62 4.32
N SER A 235 16.87 -2.28 3.37
CA SER A 235 15.50 -1.80 3.67
C SER A 235 14.61 -2.79 4.43
N LEU A 236 14.74 -4.10 4.20
CA LEU A 236 14.03 -5.15 4.95
C LEU A 236 14.58 -5.29 6.37
N VAL A 237 15.91 -5.22 6.51
CA VAL A 237 16.57 -5.16 7.82
C VAL A 237 16.17 -3.89 8.57
N ASP A 238 16.07 -2.76 7.90
CA ASP A 238 15.62 -1.50 8.48
C ASP A 238 14.15 -1.61 8.94
N MET A 239 13.29 -2.34 8.20
CA MET A 239 11.93 -2.66 8.67
C MET A 239 11.91 -3.59 9.90
N ILE A 240 12.83 -4.55 10.00
CA ILE A 240 12.96 -5.39 11.20
C ILE A 240 13.39 -4.54 12.41
N ARG A 241 14.26 -3.54 12.19
CA ARG A 241 14.76 -2.63 13.22
C ARG A 241 13.75 -1.56 13.63
N ASP A 242 12.77 -1.26 12.79
CA ASP A 242 11.71 -0.30 13.11
C ASP A 242 10.82 -0.85 14.25
N PRO A 243 10.83 -0.22 15.44
CA PRO A 243 10.05 -0.68 16.59
C PRO A 243 8.54 -0.61 16.34
N GLU A 244 8.08 0.27 15.44
CA GLU A 244 6.67 0.39 15.11
C GLU A 244 6.16 -0.82 14.32
N ILE A 245 6.99 -1.41 13.46
CA ILE A 245 6.65 -2.59 12.64
C ILE A 245 6.56 -3.83 13.52
N LYS A 246 5.41 -4.50 13.60
CA LYS A 246 5.30 -5.70 14.44
C LYS A 246 5.79 -6.92 13.65
N LEU A 247 6.71 -7.72 14.18
CA LEU A 247 7.32 -8.84 13.45
C LEU A 247 6.29 -9.83 12.87
N PHE A 248 5.22 -10.12 13.61
CA PHE A 248 4.13 -10.98 13.13
C PHE A 248 3.34 -10.39 11.94
N GLN A 249 3.61 -9.17 11.49
CA GLN A 249 2.96 -8.59 10.31
C GLN A 249 3.77 -8.85 9.02
N ILE A 250 5.01 -9.33 9.15
CA ILE A 250 5.96 -9.43 8.04
C ILE A 250 6.57 -10.84 7.89
N VAL A 251 6.09 -11.86 8.61
CA VAL A 251 6.67 -13.23 8.58
C VAL A 251 6.80 -13.77 7.16
N SER A 252 5.73 -13.73 6.36
CA SER A 252 5.79 -14.14 4.96
C SER A 252 6.77 -13.29 4.15
N GLN A 253 6.85 -11.98 4.41
CA GLN A 253 7.79 -11.12 3.69
C GLN A 253 9.26 -11.47 3.98
N LEU A 254 9.55 -11.98 5.19
CA LEU A 254 10.90 -12.38 5.60
C LEU A 254 11.30 -13.75 5.05
N PHE A 255 10.37 -14.71 4.99
CA PHE A 255 10.70 -16.11 4.74
C PHE A 255 10.16 -16.67 3.41
N ASP A 256 9.19 -16.05 2.74
CA ASP A 256 8.50 -16.65 1.58
C ASP A 256 9.27 -16.53 0.25
N GLY A 257 10.30 -15.68 0.17
CA GLY A 257 11.08 -15.42 -1.04
C GLY A 257 12.32 -16.31 -1.21
N PRO A 258 12.89 -16.43 -2.43
CA PRO A 258 14.21 -17.01 -2.61
C PRO A 258 15.24 -16.14 -1.87
N ALA A 259 16.02 -16.77 -0.98
CA ALA A 259 16.85 -16.06 -0.01
C ALA A 259 18.27 -16.66 0.00
N PRO A 260 19.32 -15.90 -0.38
CA PRO A 260 20.69 -16.39 -0.27
C PRO A 260 21.09 -16.53 1.20
N ARG A 261 22.02 -17.45 1.50
CA ARG A 261 22.42 -17.77 2.89
C ARG A 261 22.87 -16.55 3.71
N TYR A 262 23.57 -15.59 3.10
CA TYR A 262 24.01 -14.39 3.81
C TYR A 262 22.83 -13.53 4.27
N TYR A 263 21.78 -13.43 3.44
CA TYR A 263 20.56 -12.69 3.77
C TYR A 263 19.79 -13.38 4.88
N LEU A 264 19.62 -14.71 4.80
CA LEU A 264 18.98 -15.48 5.87
C LEU A 264 19.69 -15.32 7.19
N LYS A 265 21.03 -15.32 7.20
CA LYS A 265 21.83 -15.07 8.40
C LYS A 265 21.52 -13.69 8.99
N GLN A 266 21.54 -12.64 8.16
CA GLN A 266 21.28 -11.26 8.59
C GLN A 266 19.85 -11.08 9.13
N VAL A 267 18.83 -11.58 8.42
CA VAL A 267 17.44 -11.57 8.90
C VAL A 267 17.32 -12.33 10.22
N SER A 268 17.95 -13.50 10.32
CA SER A 268 17.91 -14.31 11.55
C SER A 268 18.55 -13.57 12.73
N GLU A 269 19.67 -12.90 12.51
CA GLU A 269 20.36 -12.07 13.51
C GLU A 269 19.46 -10.94 14.04
N GLU A 270 18.84 -10.18 13.16
CA GLU A 270 18.02 -9.02 13.53
C GLU A 270 16.69 -9.44 14.18
N VAL A 271 16.01 -10.44 13.60
CA VAL A 271 14.76 -10.97 14.15
C VAL A 271 15.00 -11.60 15.53
N SER A 272 16.06 -12.40 15.69
CA SER A 272 16.38 -13.02 16.99
C SER A 272 16.69 -11.98 18.06
N SER A 273 17.47 -10.94 17.71
CA SER A 273 17.80 -9.86 18.63
C SER A 273 16.54 -9.12 19.11
N ARG A 274 15.58 -8.91 18.20
CA ARG A 274 14.30 -8.27 18.51
C ARG A 274 13.34 -9.15 19.32
N ILE A 275 13.30 -10.45 19.05
CA ILE A 275 12.52 -11.40 19.87
C ILE A 275 13.07 -11.43 21.29
N MET A 276 14.39 -11.47 21.44
CA MET A 276 15.05 -11.46 22.75
C MET A 276 14.78 -10.15 23.50
N SER A 277 14.77 -8.99 22.83
CA SER A 277 14.40 -7.72 23.48
C SER A 277 12.93 -7.69 23.91
N ASP A 278 12.01 -8.18 23.07
CA ASP A 278 10.57 -8.23 23.36
C ASP A 278 10.26 -9.21 24.53
N GLU A 279 11.03 -10.29 24.70
CA GLU A 279 10.94 -11.20 25.84
C GLU A 279 11.38 -10.54 27.16
N VAL A 280 12.45 -9.73 27.13
CA VAL A 280 12.92 -8.95 28.29
C VAL A 280 11.89 -7.91 28.71
N GLU A 281 11.17 -7.31 27.76
CA GLU A 281 10.08 -6.35 28.00
C GLU A 281 8.74 -6.99 28.39
N ARG A 282 8.65 -8.33 28.52
CA ARG A 282 7.43 -9.08 28.85
C ARG A 282 6.27 -8.80 27.88
N ALA A 283 6.52 -8.83 26.57
CA ALA A 283 5.48 -8.81 25.53
C ALA A 283 5.23 -10.21 24.88
N PRO A 284 4.96 -11.29 25.64
CA PRO A 284 4.91 -12.67 25.13
C PRO A 284 3.80 -12.89 24.10
N SER A 285 2.75 -12.06 24.08
CA SER A 285 1.68 -12.15 23.09
C SER A 285 2.14 -11.77 21.67
N ARG A 286 3.17 -10.91 21.53
CA ARG A 286 3.68 -10.48 20.21
C ARG A 286 4.62 -11.52 19.60
N SER A 287 5.55 -12.05 20.40
CA SER A 287 6.40 -13.17 20.00
C SER A 287 5.55 -14.41 19.73
N ALA A 288 4.49 -14.65 20.52
CA ALA A 288 3.55 -15.73 20.28
C ALA A 288 2.86 -15.64 18.91
N LEU A 289 2.36 -14.46 18.50
CA LEU A 289 1.78 -14.27 17.18
C LEU A 289 2.80 -14.51 16.05
N PHE A 290 4.06 -14.08 16.25
CA PHE A 290 5.12 -14.27 15.28
C PHE A 290 5.39 -15.77 15.05
N PHE A 291 5.62 -16.52 16.12
CA PHE A 291 5.86 -17.95 16.02
C PHE A 291 4.63 -18.74 15.58
N SER A 292 3.42 -18.31 15.93
CA SER A 292 2.19 -18.92 15.42
C SER A 292 2.09 -18.89 13.90
N GLN A 293 2.47 -17.76 13.29
CA GLN A 293 2.54 -17.65 11.84
C GLN A 293 3.73 -18.40 11.26
N LEU A 294 4.91 -18.27 11.88
CA LEU A 294 6.13 -18.95 11.43
C LEU A 294 5.94 -20.48 11.37
N LEU A 295 5.30 -21.04 12.40
CA LEU A 295 5.04 -22.48 12.55
C LEU A 295 3.71 -22.93 11.91
N LEU A 296 2.94 -22.00 11.33
CA LEU A 296 1.65 -22.27 10.67
C LEU A 296 0.64 -22.97 11.62
N THR A 297 0.58 -22.54 12.88
CA THR A 297 -0.25 -23.17 13.94
C THR A 297 -1.60 -22.49 14.16
N ASP A 298 -1.73 -21.19 13.87
CA ASP A 298 -2.94 -20.39 14.14
C ASP A 298 -3.76 -20.07 12.88
N LYS A 299 -3.12 -19.95 11.71
CA LYS A 299 -3.78 -19.63 10.44
C LYS A 299 -3.22 -20.46 9.30
N THR A 300 -4.10 -21.13 8.56
CA THR A 300 -3.75 -21.81 7.32
C THR A 300 -3.71 -20.78 6.19
N TYR A 301 -2.51 -20.46 5.72
CA TYR A 301 -2.32 -19.63 4.55
C TYR A 301 -1.29 -20.28 3.63
N SER A 302 -1.48 -20.11 2.33
CA SER A 302 -0.56 -20.64 1.34
C SER A 302 0.81 -20.00 1.50
N VAL A 303 1.88 -20.79 1.50
CA VAL A 303 3.28 -20.33 1.55
C VAL A 303 4.10 -21.08 0.50
N SER A 304 5.10 -20.40 -0.04
CA SER A 304 6.00 -20.91 -1.05
C SER A 304 6.89 -22.03 -0.52
N HIS A 305 7.49 -22.77 -1.44
CA HIS A 305 8.47 -23.80 -1.08
C HIS A 305 9.67 -23.22 -0.32
N ASN A 306 10.07 -21.98 -0.63
CA ASN A 306 11.21 -21.33 0.03
C ASN A 306 10.90 -21.04 1.51
N PHE A 307 9.63 -20.76 1.84
CA PHE A 307 9.20 -20.50 3.22
C PHE A 307 9.66 -21.59 4.17
N TYR A 308 9.39 -22.84 3.84
CA TYR A 308 9.74 -23.99 4.66
C TYR A 308 11.25 -24.10 4.93
N PHE A 309 12.07 -23.93 3.89
CA PHE A 309 13.53 -24.00 4.04
C PHE A 309 14.09 -22.80 4.82
N ASN A 310 13.57 -21.61 4.57
CA ASN A 310 14.03 -20.38 5.21
C ASN A 310 13.65 -20.35 6.70
N VAL A 311 12.44 -20.82 7.05
CA VAL A 311 12.02 -20.99 8.44
C VAL A 311 12.86 -22.04 9.14
N LEU A 312 13.14 -23.18 8.50
CA LEU A 312 14.00 -24.21 9.10
C LEU A 312 15.40 -23.66 9.40
N TYR A 313 15.99 -22.89 8.48
CA TYR A 313 17.26 -22.21 8.71
C TYR A 313 17.19 -21.30 9.95
N PHE A 314 16.14 -20.50 10.05
CA PHE A 314 15.94 -19.57 11.16
C PHE A 314 15.75 -20.30 12.50
N LEU A 315 14.96 -21.37 12.55
CA LEU A 315 14.81 -22.19 13.76
C LEU A 315 16.15 -22.79 14.21
N LEU A 316 16.93 -23.35 13.28
CA LEU A 316 18.28 -23.85 13.60
C LEU A 316 19.20 -22.73 14.10
N TYR A 317 19.09 -21.52 13.54
CA TYR A 317 19.81 -20.35 14.01
C TYR A 317 19.42 -19.98 15.46
N LEU A 318 18.11 -19.96 15.78
CA LEU A 318 17.63 -19.69 17.15
C LEU A 318 18.10 -20.76 18.15
N ARG A 319 18.12 -22.04 17.75
CA ARG A 319 18.66 -23.12 18.58
C ARG A 319 20.13 -22.89 18.93
N GLY A 320 20.92 -22.49 17.94
CA GLY A 320 22.34 -22.12 18.12
C GLY A 320 22.56 -20.91 19.03
N ARG A 321 21.55 -20.05 19.21
CA ARG A 321 21.56 -18.91 20.14
C ARG A 321 21.09 -19.27 21.56
N GLY A 322 20.71 -20.52 21.82
CA GLY A 322 20.31 -20.99 23.15
C GLY A 322 18.84 -20.72 23.51
N ILE A 323 17.97 -20.43 22.54
CA ILE A 323 16.53 -20.35 22.79
C ILE A 323 15.99 -21.77 23.05
N ASN A 324 15.30 -21.95 24.18
CA ASN A 324 14.82 -23.26 24.64
C ASN A 324 13.28 -23.37 24.68
N ALA A 325 12.56 -22.27 24.54
CA ALA A 325 11.10 -22.25 24.56
C ALA A 325 10.56 -21.28 23.51
N ILE A 326 9.44 -21.64 22.90
CA ILE A 326 8.71 -20.81 21.93
C ILE A 326 7.27 -20.67 22.41
N TYR A 327 6.74 -19.45 22.42
CA TYR A 327 5.31 -19.24 22.60
C TYR A 327 4.62 -19.27 21.23
N ALA A 328 3.54 -20.03 21.07
CA ALA A 328 2.68 -19.98 19.89
C ALA A 328 1.24 -20.36 20.27
N PHE A 329 0.27 -19.59 19.78
CA PHE A 329 -1.16 -19.91 19.85
C PHE A 329 -1.49 -21.16 19.03
N GLY A 330 -2.49 -21.94 19.47
CA GLY A 330 -2.99 -23.14 18.78
C GLY A 330 -2.60 -24.47 19.42
N LYS A 331 -1.67 -24.49 20.40
CA LYS A 331 -1.29 -25.72 21.14
C LYS A 331 -1.49 -25.66 22.68
N GLY A 332 -2.00 -24.54 23.20
CA GLY A 332 -2.21 -24.33 24.65
C GLY A 332 -1.81 -22.92 25.09
N ARG A 333 -1.91 -22.62 26.40
CA ARG A 333 -1.35 -21.39 27.00
C ARG A 333 0.11 -21.51 27.39
N ASP A 334 0.64 -22.74 27.39
CA ASP A 334 2.00 -23.04 27.83
C ASP A 334 3.00 -22.88 26.67
N PRO A 335 4.24 -22.47 26.96
CA PRO A 335 5.30 -22.44 25.97
C PRO A 335 5.55 -23.83 25.39
N LEU A 336 5.76 -23.89 24.08
CA LEU A 336 6.24 -25.07 23.39
C LEU A 336 7.72 -25.27 23.70
N ASP A 337 8.08 -26.51 24.01
CA ASP A 337 9.48 -26.91 23.99
C ASP A 337 10.06 -26.69 22.59
N PHE A 338 11.23 -26.04 22.54
CA PHE A 338 11.83 -25.65 21.26
C PHE A 338 12.17 -26.86 20.40
N ASP A 339 12.70 -27.92 21.01
CA ASP A 339 13.11 -29.12 20.27
C ASP A 339 11.88 -29.87 19.74
N GLU A 340 10.78 -29.89 20.50
CA GLU A 340 9.50 -30.41 20.02
C GLU A 340 8.95 -29.60 18.82
N ALA A 341 8.99 -28.26 18.90
CA ALA A 341 8.55 -27.39 17.81
C ALA A 341 9.41 -27.56 16.55
N LEU A 342 10.74 -27.62 16.70
CA LEU A 342 11.68 -27.85 15.61
C LEU A 342 11.45 -29.24 14.97
N LYS A 343 11.27 -30.28 15.79
CA LYS A 343 10.97 -31.63 15.30
C LYS A 343 9.66 -31.67 14.52
N GLY A 344 8.60 -31.05 15.04
CA GLY A 344 7.31 -30.97 14.35
C GLY A 344 7.42 -30.24 13.01
N TYR A 345 8.23 -29.19 12.92
CA TYR A 345 8.49 -28.48 11.67
C TYR A 345 9.34 -29.30 10.69
N LEU A 346 10.35 -30.02 11.18
CA LEU A 346 11.13 -30.98 10.39
C LEU A 346 10.24 -32.07 9.80
N ASP A 347 9.35 -32.66 10.60
CA ASP A 347 8.40 -33.67 10.13
C ASP A 347 7.47 -33.10 9.05
N LEU A 348 6.98 -31.87 9.21
CA LEU A 348 6.20 -31.17 8.18
C LEU A 348 6.97 -31.05 6.86
N THR A 349 8.25 -30.66 6.91
CA THR A 349 9.07 -30.47 5.71
C THR A 349 9.53 -31.78 5.04
N LEU A 350 9.90 -32.79 5.82
CA LEU A 350 10.39 -34.08 5.33
C LEU A 350 9.26 -34.96 4.77
N PHE A 351 8.06 -34.89 5.35
CA PHE A 351 6.94 -35.73 4.96
C PHE A 351 5.91 -35.00 4.08
N HIS A 352 6.34 -33.99 3.32
CA HIS A 352 5.49 -33.26 2.37
C HIS A 352 4.18 -32.76 3.00
N LEU A 353 4.28 -32.20 4.21
CA LEU A 353 3.17 -31.63 4.96
C LEU A 353 2.06 -32.64 5.27
N LYS A 354 2.29 -33.96 5.16
CA LYS A 354 1.33 -35.01 5.54
C LYS A 354 0.69 -34.80 6.92
N PRO A 355 1.43 -34.35 7.97
CA PRO A 355 0.83 -34.09 9.28
C PRO A 355 -0.15 -32.91 9.30
N ASN A 356 -0.19 -32.06 8.27
CA ASN A 356 -1.10 -30.91 8.15
C ASN A 356 -1.79 -30.95 6.78
N GLU A 357 -2.92 -31.65 6.71
CA GLU A 357 -3.66 -31.89 5.47
C GLU A 357 -4.07 -30.60 4.75
N VAL A 358 -4.49 -29.57 5.50
CA VAL A 358 -4.89 -28.28 4.92
C VAL A 358 -3.69 -27.60 4.24
N GLN A 359 -2.54 -27.56 4.92
CA GLN A 359 -1.33 -26.96 4.35
C GLN A 359 -0.80 -27.76 3.16
N ARG A 360 -0.97 -29.09 3.17
CA ARG A 360 -0.63 -29.96 2.04
C ARG A 360 -1.48 -29.68 0.81
N VAL A 361 -2.79 -29.44 0.97
CA VAL A 361 -3.68 -29.04 -0.14
C VAL A 361 -3.25 -27.69 -0.71
N LEU A 362 -3.02 -26.69 0.13
CA LEU A 362 -2.55 -25.36 -0.31
C LEU A 362 -1.21 -25.45 -1.06
N TRP A 363 -0.30 -26.29 -0.56
CA TRP A 363 1.01 -26.53 -1.18
C TRP A 363 0.91 -27.22 -2.55
N LEU A 364 -0.04 -28.14 -2.74
CA LEU A 364 -0.28 -28.79 -4.03
C LEU A 364 -0.85 -27.80 -5.05
N VAL A 365 -1.79 -26.94 -4.64
CA VAL A 365 -2.38 -25.91 -5.52
C VAL A 365 -1.33 -24.91 -6.00
N GLU A 366 -0.37 -24.53 -5.14
CA GLU A 366 0.74 -23.66 -5.52
C GLU A 366 1.71 -24.26 -6.55
N ARG A 367 1.77 -25.59 -6.71
CA ARG A 367 2.63 -26.23 -7.73
C ARG A 367 2.04 -26.18 -9.13
N GLU A 368 0.73 -26.00 -9.24
CA GLU A 368 0.00 -26.01 -10.52
C GLU A 368 -0.17 -24.61 -11.13
N THR A 369 0.23 -23.56 -10.42
CA THR A 369 0.25 -22.15 -10.86
C THR A 369 1.67 -21.64 -11.03
#